data_AF-A0A520BN97-F1
#
_entry.id   AF-A0A520BN97-F1
#
_cell.length_a   1.000
_cell.length_b   1.000
_cell.length_c   1.000
_cell.angle_alpha   90.00
_cell.angle_beta   90.00
_cell.angle_gamma   90.00
#
_symmetry.space_group_name_H-M   'P 1'
#
loop_
_entity.id
_entity.type
_entity.pdbx_description
1 polymer ?
#
loop_
_entity_poly.entity_id
_entity_poly.type
_entity_poly.pdbx_seq_one_letter_code
_entity_poly.pdbx_strand_id
1 'polypeptide(L)' 'DVTIISLLSQGTPQKDIPSYLSQHKIKPVSLSSLEKRLGSIKDSLEFSKNEQLVAYCKDLGII' A
#
# COMPACT_ATOMS: atom_id res chain seq x y z
N ASP A 1 -3.58 2.51 7.32
CA ASP A 1 -2.39 2.12 6.53
C ASP A 1 -2.40 0.67 6.10
N VAL A 2 -2.83 -0.25 6.96
CA VAL A 2 -3.05 -1.68 6.62
C VAL A 2 -3.89 -1.90 5.36
N THR A 3 -4.93 -1.08 5.10
CA THR A 3 -5.76 -1.22 3.88
C THR A 3 -4.98 -1.06 2.58
N ILE A 4 -4.02 -0.11 2.53
CA ILE A 4 -3.20 0.15 1.34
C ILE A 4 -2.29 -1.04 1.08
N ILE A 5 -1.68 -1.54 2.14
CA ILE A 5 -0.82 -2.71 2.14
C ILE A 5 -1.59 -3.97 1.73
N SER A 6 -2.80 -4.14 2.26
CA SER A 6 -3.69 -5.26 1.92
C SER A 6 -4.09 -5.22 0.45
N LEU A 7 -4.43 -4.04 -0.09
CA LEU A 7 -4.71 -3.83 -1.52
C LEU A 7 -3.48 -4.15 -2.38
N LEU A 8 -2.28 -3.70 -1.99
CA LEU A 8 -1.04 -4.08 -2.66
C LEU A 8 -0.86 -5.60 -2.66
N SER A 9 -1.13 -6.25 -1.54
CA SER A 9 -0.96 -7.68 -1.42
C SER A 9 -2.02 -8.50 -2.14
N GLN A 10 -3.19 -7.93 -2.39
CA GLN A 10 -4.21 -8.49 -3.28
C GLN A 10 -3.80 -8.38 -4.76
N GLY A 11 -2.66 -7.76 -5.06
CA GLY A 11 -2.19 -7.53 -6.44
C GLY A 11 -2.68 -6.21 -7.02
N THR A 12 -3.30 -5.34 -6.23
CA THR A 12 -3.71 -4.00 -6.68
C THR A 12 -2.47 -3.12 -6.81
N PRO A 13 -2.16 -2.59 -8.00
CA PRO A 13 -1.00 -1.73 -8.16
C PRO A 13 -1.22 -0.40 -7.44
N GLN A 14 -0.15 0.21 -6.92
CA GLN A 14 -0.20 1.44 -6.13
C GLN A 14 -0.96 2.60 -6.80
N LYS A 15 -0.92 2.65 -8.14
CA LYS A 15 -1.65 3.62 -8.97
C LYS A 15 -3.18 3.49 -8.91
N ASP A 16 -3.69 2.29 -8.61
CA ASP A 16 -5.13 1.98 -8.56
C ASP A 16 -5.72 2.14 -7.15
N ILE A 17 -4.88 2.01 -6.12
CA ILE A 17 -5.30 2.12 -4.72
C ILE A 17 -6.01 3.46 -4.40
N PRO A 18 -5.50 4.63 -4.83
CA PRO A 18 -6.21 5.89 -4.57
C PRO A 18 -7.56 5.95 -5.29
N SER A 19 -7.66 5.39 -6.50
CA SER A 19 -8.95 5.24 -7.20
C SER A 19 -9.91 4.36 -6.40
N TYR A 20 -9.43 3.23 -5.88
CA TYR A 20 -10.21 2.30 -5.05
C TYR A 20 -10.66 2.92 -3.72
N LEU A 21 -9.74 3.60 -3.01
CA LEU A 21 -10.02 4.33 -1.76
C LEU A 21 -11.06 5.45 -2.00
N SER A 22 -10.98 6.13 -3.13
CA SER A 22 -11.93 7.18 -3.52
C SER A 22 -13.32 6.61 -3.78
N GLN A 23 -13.42 5.47 -4.47
CA GLN A 23 -14.67 4.74 -4.65
C GLN A 23 -15.27 4.26 -3.32
N HIS A 24 -14.43 3.82 -2.39
CA HIS A 24 -14.84 3.37 -1.06
C HIS A 24 -15.04 4.52 -0.03
N LYS A 25 -14.93 5.79 -0.46
CA LYS A 25 -15.00 6.99 0.42
C LYS A 25 -14.03 6.97 1.61
N ILE A 26 -12.87 6.32 1.47
CA ILE A 26 -11.83 6.25 2.49
C ILE A 26 -10.88 7.44 2.30
N LYS A 27 -10.79 8.36 3.27
CA LYS A 27 -9.78 9.43 3.30
C LYS A 27 -8.44 8.87 3.81
N PRO A 28 -7.27 9.24 3.26
CA PRO A 28 -6.99 10.24 2.22
C PRO A 28 -6.91 9.63 0.81
N VAL A 29 -7.58 10.27 -0.14
CA VAL A 29 -7.75 9.84 -1.55
C VAL A 29 -6.62 10.28 -2.48
N SER A 30 -5.67 11.09 -1.98
CA SER A 30 -4.61 11.67 -2.81
C SER A 30 -3.45 10.70 -3.00
N LEU A 31 -3.05 10.48 -4.26
CA LEU A 31 -1.86 9.68 -4.63
C LEU A 31 -0.64 10.02 -3.77
N SER A 32 -0.32 11.31 -3.62
CA SER A 32 0.85 11.75 -2.84
C SER A 32 0.80 11.38 -1.36
N SER A 33 -0.37 11.29 -0.73
CA SER A 33 -0.46 10.86 0.68
C SER A 33 -0.16 9.37 0.80
N LEU A 34 -0.63 8.59 -0.16
CA LEU A 34 -0.38 7.16 -0.24
C LEU A 34 1.08 6.87 -0.61
N GLU A 35 1.65 7.61 -1.55
CA GLU A 35 3.06 7.53 -1.92
C GLU A 35 3.98 7.93 -0.78
N LYS A 36 3.67 9.00 -0.02
CA LYS A 36 4.46 9.36 1.16
C LYS A 36 4.44 8.26 2.22
N ARG A 37 3.25 7.72 2.54
CA ARG A 37 3.13 6.62 3.51
C ARG A 37 3.83 5.36 3.04
N LEU A 38 3.61 4.97 1.79
CA LEU A 38 4.27 3.79 1.23
C LEU A 38 5.78 3.99 1.11
N GLY A 39 6.22 5.20 0.77
CA GLY A 39 7.61 5.60 0.77
C GLY A 39 8.23 5.45 2.15
N SER A 40 7.60 5.99 3.20
CA SER A 40 8.06 5.82 4.58
C SER A 40 8.09 4.36 5.03
N ILE A 41 7.11 3.55 4.62
CA ILE A 41 7.08 2.11 4.94
C ILE A 41 8.19 1.36 4.20
N LYS A 42 8.38 1.64 2.90
CA LYS A 42 9.47 1.08 2.09
C LYS A 42 10.82 1.47 2.64
N ASP A 43 10.99 2.71 3.07
CA ASP A 43 12.22 3.22 3.68
C ASP A 43 12.49 2.52 5.02
N SER A 44 11.46 2.39 5.86
CA SER A 44 11.56 1.69 7.16
C SER A 44 11.81 0.19 7.02
N LEU A 45 11.41 -0.41 5.90
CA LEU A 45 11.56 -1.85 5.62
C LEU A 45 12.68 -2.12 4.60
N GLU A 46 13.38 -1.09 4.14
CA GLU A 46 14.41 -1.13 3.10
C GLU A 46 13.97 -1.84 1.80
N PHE A 47 12.68 -1.71 1.45
CA PHE A 47 12.11 -2.34 0.27
C PHE A 47 12.14 -1.42 -0.94
N SER A 48 12.83 -1.87 -1.99
CA SER A 48 12.86 -1.17 -3.28
C SER A 48 11.68 -1.55 -4.19
N LYS A 49 11.10 -2.74 -4.00
CA LYS A 49 10.06 -3.30 -4.87
C LYS A 49 8.74 -3.48 -4.14
N ASN A 50 7.64 -3.23 -4.84
CA ASN A 50 6.29 -3.51 -4.32
C ASN A 50 6.12 -5.00 -4.01
N GLU A 51 6.75 -5.90 -4.79
CA GLU A 51 6.70 -7.35 -4.53
C GLU A 51 7.30 -7.73 -3.17
N GLN A 52 8.40 -7.11 -2.74
CA GLN A 52 8.98 -7.38 -1.42
C GLN A 52 8.05 -6.93 -0.30
N LEU A 53 7.43 -5.76 -0.47
CA LEU A 53 6.45 -5.24 0.47
C LEU A 53 5.20 -6.14 0.55
N VAL A 54 4.74 -6.67 -0.58
CA VAL A 54 3.63 -7.64 -0.64
C VAL A 54 3.99 -8.95 0.05
N ALA A 55 5.17 -9.51 -0.24
CA ALA A 55 5.66 -10.72 0.39
C ALA A 55 5.78 -10.56 1.91
N TYR A 56 6.32 -9.42 2.36
CA TYR A 56 6.45 -9.11 3.78
C TYR A 56 5.11 -9.00 4.50
N CYS A 57 4.09 -8.42 3.87
CA CYS A 57 2.78 -8.30 4.50
C CYS A 57 2.00 -9.61 4.55
N LYS A 58 2.28 -10.51 3.61
CA LYS A 58 1.83 -11.90 3.65
C LYS A 58 2.55 -12.71 4.73
N ASP A 59 3.85 -12.50 4.88
CA ASP A 59 4.70 -13.15 5.89
C ASP A 59 4.34 -12.70 7.32
N LEU A 60 4.02 -11.42 7.48
CA LEU A 60 3.55 -10.83 8.74
C LEU A 60 2.14 -11.30 9.18
N GLY A 61 1.38 -11.99 8.33
CA GLY A 61 0.00 -12.42 8.65
C GLY A 61 -0.98 -11.26 8.85
N ILE A 62 -0.70 -10.09 8.25
CA ILE A 62 -1.62 -8.94 8.23
C ILE A 62 -2.82 -9.21 7.29
N ILE A 63 -2.69 -10.22 6.43
CA ILE A 63 -3.66 -10.71 5.44
C ILE A 63 -3.62 -12.24 5.36
#